data_AF-A0A496ZA14-F1
#
_entry.id   AF-A0A496ZA14-F1
#
_cell.length_a   1.000
_cell.length_b   1.000
_cell.length_c   1.000
_cell.angle_alpha   90.00
_cell.angle_beta   90.00
_cell.angle_gamma   90.00
#
_symmetry.space_group_name_H-M   'P 1'
#
loop_
_entity.id
_entity.type
_entity.pdbx_description
1 polymer ?
#
loop_
_entity_poly.entity_id
_entity_poly.type
_entity_poly.pdbx_seq_one_letter_code
_entity_poly.pdbx_strand_id
1 'polypeptide(L)'
;MTDRKLLSSLSKLGFSMFEPSEELDVNETLAAVVKSHDTRLWEGFPVLLANVAESYQLAPEQVEQRLKSKEEKDLFHRLMLMSGTLFSHYRLSFSWWNKLQKGLSKKDNALVKKWKSDLANNRTLKCKDAELDPERLKGLFELYFEKKAEKGRRRKEKYEEFSLEYALSQVFSPKQKELFKKKLEGLPFTKTEQEYYSRTVKKKVVALANSELHSLSKKLLGL
;
A
#
# COMPACT_ATOMS: atom_id res chain seq x y z
N MET A 1 -3.05 31.60 -1.02
CA MET A 1 -2.27 30.91 -2.08
C MET A 1 -0.81 30.63 -1.69
N THR A 2 -0.27 31.27 -0.64
CA THR A 2 1.15 31.19 -0.23
C THR A 2 1.51 29.89 0.49
N ASP A 3 0.58 29.25 1.21
CA ASP A 3 0.85 28.02 1.97
C ASP A 3 1.09 26.78 1.10
N ARG A 4 0.36 26.60 -0.01
CA ARG A 4 0.44 25.35 -0.81
C ARG A 4 1.81 25.13 -1.45
N LYS A 5 2.46 26.19 -1.94
CA LYS A 5 3.81 26.09 -2.53
C LYS A 5 4.87 25.79 -1.47
N LEU A 6 4.75 26.38 -0.28
CA LEU A 6 5.63 26.13 0.85
C LEU A 6 5.48 24.69 1.34
N LEU A 7 4.25 24.24 1.59
CA LEU A 7 3.94 22.87 2.01
C LEU A 7 4.41 21.83 0.99
N SER A 8 4.22 22.08 -0.31
CA SER A 8 4.74 21.23 -1.39
C SER A 8 6.28 21.18 -1.43
N SER A 9 6.95 22.27 -1.11
CA SER A 9 8.41 22.32 -1.08
C SER A 9 8.97 21.61 0.16
N LEU A 10 8.30 21.77 1.30
CA LEU A 10 8.63 21.08 2.56
C LEU A 10 8.45 19.56 2.45
N SER A 11 7.37 19.09 1.83
CA SER A 11 7.14 17.65 1.62
C SER A 11 8.19 17.02 0.70
N LYS A 12 8.59 17.72 -0.37
CA LYS A 12 9.70 17.30 -1.26
C LYS A 12 11.06 17.24 -0.56
N LEU A 13 11.26 18.02 0.50
CA LEU A 13 12.47 18.03 1.31
C LEU A 13 12.41 17.07 2.51
N GLY A 14 11.40 16.19 2.56
CA GLY A 14 11.28 15.15 3.59
C GLY A 14 10.60 15.60 4.88
N PHE A 15 10.10 16.84 4.93
CA PHE A 15 9.31 17.35 6.03
C PHE A 15 7.82 17.10 5.75
N SER A 16 7.36 15.91 6.13
CA SER A 16 5.97 15.48 5.96
C SER A 16 5.07 16.20 6.97
N MET A 17 4.79 17.47 6.70
CA MET A 17 3.65 18.14 7.34
C MET A 17 2.40 17.41 6.86
N PHE A 18 1.46 17.15 7.77
CA PHE A 18 0.12 16.69 7.40
C PHE A 18 -0.45 17.73 6.43
N GLU A 19 -0.40 17.46 5.13
CA GLU A 19 -1.21 18.21 4.18
C GLU A 19 -2.64 18.05 4.69
N PRO A 20 -3.41 19.15 4.88
CA PRO A 20 -4.84 19.00 4.92
C PRO A 20 -5.19 18.43 3.56
N SER A 21 -5.35 17.11 3.49
CA SER A 21 -5.84 16.44 2.31
C SER A 21 -7.09 17.20 1.93
N GLU A 22 -7.14 17.79 0.73
CA GLU A 22 -8.44 18.12 0.14
C GLU A 22 -9.28 16.86 0.36
N GLU A 23 -10.32 16.95 1.20
CA GLU A 23 -11.09 15.78 1.63
C GLU A 23 -11.54 15.09 0.35
N LEU A 24 -10.88 13.97 0.02
CA LEU A 24 -11.21 13.22 -1.17
C LEU A 24 -12.62 12.70 -0.92
N ASP A 25 -13.60 13.29 -1.59
CA ASP A 25 -14.94 12.74 -1.59
C ASP A 25 -14.92 11.47 -2.45
N VAL A 26 -14.63 10.37 -1.77
CA VAL A 26 -14.57 9.02 -2.34
C VAL A 26 -15.87 8.68 -3.05
N ASN A 27 -16.99 9.05 -2.46
CA ASN A 27 -18.31 8.73 -3.00
C ASN A 27 -18.58 9.52 -4.28
N GLU A 28 -18.20 10.81 -4.32
CA GLU A 28 -18.28 11.59 -5.56
C GLU A 28 -17.40 11.01 -6.65
N THR A 29 -16.17 10.63 -6.28
CA THR A 29 -15.18 10.13 -7.23
C THR A 29 -15.64 8.81 -7.86
N LEU A 30 -16.14 7.86 -7.06
CA LEU A 30 -16.69 6.61 -7.57
C LEU A 30 -17.92 6.85 -8.44
N ALA A 31 -18.82 7.75 -8.05
CA ALA A 31 -19.99 8.10 -8.85
C ALA A 31 -19.60 8.79 -10.17
N ALA A 32 -18.59 9.66 -10.17
CA ALA A 32 -18.08 10.33 -11.35
C ALA A 32 -17.47 9.34 -12.35
N VAL A 33 -16.74 8.31 -11.86
CA VAL A 33 -16.23 7.24 -12.73
C VAL A 33 -17.36 6.46 -13.40
N VAL A 34 -18.43 6.15 -12.68
CA VAL A 34 -19.62 5.50 -13.26
C VAL A 34 -20.23 6.38 -14.36
N LYS A 35 -20.41 7.67 -14.09
CA LYS A 35 -20.99 8.66 -15.03
C LYS A 35 -20.10 8.99 -16.23
N SER A 36 -18.80 8.76 -16.13
CA SER A 36 -17.84 9.11 -17.19
C SER A 36 -18.05 8.31 -18.48
N HIS A 37 -18.63 7.13 -18.39
CA HIS A 37 -18.71 6.17 -19.49
C HIS A 37 -17.36 5.82 -20.15
N ASP A 38 -16.25 6.07 -19.46
CA ASP A 38 -14.91 5.73 -19.92
C ASP A 38 -14.56 4.30 -19.51
N THR A 39 -14.43 3.43 -20.50
CA THR A 39 -14.10 2.01 -20.32
C THR A 39 -12.78 1.80 -19.60
N ARG A 40 -11.79 2.70 -19.76
CA ARG A 40 -10.50 2.62 -19.08
C ARG A 40 -10.65 2.88 -17.58
N LEU A 41 -11.49 3.85 -17.22
CA LEU A 41 -11.78 4.12 -15.81
C LEU A 41 -12.58 2.97 -15.18
N TRP A 42 -13.45 2.32 -15.95
CA TRP A 42 -14.16 1.13 -15.52
C TRP A 42 -13.25 -0.07 -15.27
N GLU A 43 -12.27 -0.31 -16.13
CA GLU A 43 -11.29 -1.39 -15.90
C GLU A 43 -10.33 -1.09 -14.75
N GLY A 44 -10.08 0.20 -14.49
CA GLY A 44 -9.36 0.66 -13.29
C GLY A 44 -10.21 0.63 -12.01
N PHE A 45 -11.52 0.44 -12.11
CA PHE A 45 -12.44 0.47 -10.97
C PHE A 45 -12.09 -0.50 -9.82
N PRO A 46 -11.62 -1.75 -10.09
CA PRO A 46 -11.17 -2.65 -9.03
C PRO A 46 -10.02 -2.07 -8.19
N VAL A 47 -9.12 -1.30 -8.81
CA VAL A 47 -8.01 -0.62 -8.11
C VAL A 47 -8.56 0.48 -7.21
N LEU A 48 -9.54 1.26 -7.68
CA LEU A 48 -10.19 2.29 -6.87
C LEU A 48 -10.86 1.68 -5.64
N LEU A 49 -11.65 0.61 -5.82
CA LEU A 49 -12.30 -0.07 -4.70
C LEU A 49 -11.32 -0.70 -3.72
N ALA A 50 -10.21 -1.27 -4.20
CA ALA A 50 -9.18 -1.81 -3.31
C ALA A 50 -8.54 -0.69 -2.45
N ASN A 51 -8.25 0.47 -3.03
CA ASN A 51 -7.74 1.63 -2.27
C ASN A 51 -8.76 2.15 -1.26
N VAL A 52 -10.02 2.27 -1.67
CA VAL A 52 -11.11 2.73 -0.81
C VAL A 52 -11.30 1.78 0.37
N ALA A 53 -11.32 0.47 0.14
CA ALA A 53 -11.48 -0.53 1.19
C ALA A 53 -10.35 -0.54 2.23
N GLU A 54 -9.16 -0.03 1.87
CA GLU A 54 -8.00 0.04 2.77
C GLU A 54 -7.91 1.36 3.54
N SER A 55 -8.23 2.48 2.89
CA SER A 55 -7.98 3.82 3.43
C SER A 55 -9.25 4.53 3.90
N TYR A 56 -10.43 4.03 3.53
CA TYR A 56 -11.71 4.67 3.77
C TYR A 56 -12.80 3.65 4.13
N GLN A 57 -13.95 4.13 4.59
CA GLN A 57 -15.12 3.29 4.74
C GLN A 57 -15.90 3.27 3.42
N LEU A 58 -15.90 2.12 2.74
CA LEU A 58 -16.74 1.94 1.56
C LEU A 58 -18.21 1.91 1.98
N ALA A 59 -18.99 2.88 1.48
CA ALA A 59 -20.45 2.95 1.65
C ALA A 59 -21.14 2.93 0.27
N PRO A 60 -21.37 1.75 -0.33
CA PRO A 60 -21.98 1.63 -1.65
C PRO A 60 -23.30 2.39 -1.77
N GLU A 61 -24.07 2.44 -0.69
CA GLU A 61 -25.36 3.14 -0.61
C GLU A 61 -25.19 4.65 -0.82
N GLN A 62 -24.09 5.25 -0.35
CA GLN A 62 -23.80 6.67 -0.53
C GLN A 62 -23.36 6.99 -1.95
N VAL A 63 -22.69 6.04 -2.63
CA VAL A 63 -22.36 6.17 -4.05
C VAL A 63 -23.65 6.10 -4.88
N GLU A 64 -24.53 5.13 -4.59
CA GLU A 64 -25.82 4.98 -5.29
C GLU A 64 -26.74 6.19 -5.17
N GLN A 65 -26.72 6.89 -4.03
CA GLN A 65 -27.49 8.13 -3.84
C GLN A 65 -27.06 9.25 -4.80
N ARG A 66 -25.81 9.23 -5.28
CA ARG A 66 -25.26 10.21 -6.22
C ARG A 66 -25.52 9.84 -7.69
N LEU A 67 -26.07 8.65 -7.94
CA LEU A 67 -26.45 8.16 -9.27
C LEU A 67 -27.95 8.40 -9.48
N LYS A 68 -28.30 9.14 -10.54
CA LYS A 68 -29.66 9.60 -10.80
C LYS A 68 -30.48 8.58 -11.57
N SER A 69 -29.85 7.92 -12.55
CA SER A 69 -30.54 7.00 -13.44
C SER A 69 -30.46 5.56 -12.95
N LYS A 70 -31.47 4.75 -13.29
CA LYS A 70 -31.45 3.29 -13.07
C LYS A 70 -30.28 2.64 -13.81
N GLU A 71 -29.88 3.21 -14.95
CA GLU A 71 -28.77 2.71 -15.75
C GLU A 71 -27.42 2.92 -15.08
N GLU A 72 -27.18 4.08 -14.49
CA GLU A 72 -25.99 4.38 -13.70
C GLU A 72 -25.87 3.43 -12.50
N LYS A 73 -26.98 3.20 -11.78
CA LYS A 73 -27.03 2.27 -10.64
C LYS A 73 -26.73 0.82 -11.05
N ASP A 74 -27.32 0.34 -12.15
CA ASP A 74 -27.04 -1.00 -12.68
C ASP A 74 -25.57 -1.14 -13.12
N LEU A 75 -25.00 -0.08 -13.73
CA LEU A 75 -23.59 -0.06 -14.11
C LEU A 75 -22.68 -0.11 -12.88
N PHE A 76 -22.95 0.71 -11.85
CA PHE A 76 -22.20 0.68 -10.60
C PHE A 76 -22.25 -0.71 -9.95
N HIS A 77 -23.42 -1.33 -9.87
CA HIS A 77 -23.58 -2.70 -9.38
C HIS A 77 -22.74 -3.70 -10.19
N ARG A 78 -22.75 -3.61 -11.53
CA ARG A 78 -21.91 -4.46 -12.40
C ARG A 78 -20.41 -4.25 -12.15
N LEU A 79 -19.96 -3.01 -11.98
CA LEU A 79 -18.56 -2.71 -11.67
C LEU A 79 -18.15 -3.25 -10.29
N MET A 80 -19.04 -3.20 -9.31
CA MET A 80 -18.85 -3.83 -7.99
C MET A 80 -18.71 -5.35 -8.12
N LEU A 81 -19.59 -6.02 -8.88
CA LEU A 81 -19.52 -7.46 -9.14
C LEU A 81 -18.24 -7.87 -9.87
N MET A 82 -17.83 -7.08 -10.87
CA MET A 82 -16.62 -7.32 -11.65
C MET A 82 -15.39 -7.24 -10.77
N SER A 83 -15.31 -6.18 -9.97
CA SER A 83 -14.22 -5.97 -9.01
C SER A 83 -14.15 -7.11 -8.00
N GLY A 84 -15.28 -7.50 -7.43
CA GLY A 84 -15.38 -8.66 -6.53
C GLY A 84 -14.94 -9.98 -7.16
N THR A 85 -15.30 -10.19 -8.43
CA THR A 85 -14.87 -11.36 -9.21
C THR A 85 -13.35 -11.36 -9.39
N LEU A 86 -12.76 -10.19 -9.71
CA LEU A 86 -11.32 -10.03 -9.82
C LEU A 86 -10.61 -10.29 -8.49
N PHE A 87 -11.12 -9.77 -7.38
CA PHE A 87 -10.57 -10.04 -6.05
C PHE A 87 -10.60 -11.53 -5.73
N SER A 88 -11.70 -12.19 -6.08
CA SER A 88 -11.84 -13.63 -5.90
C SER A 88 -10.87 -14.43 -6.80
N HIS A 89 -10.54 -13.92 -7.99
CA HIS A 89 -9.54 -14.49 -8.89
C HIS A 89 -8.15 -14.45 -8.26
N TYR A 90 -7.76 -13.31 -7.67
CA TYR A 90 -6.51 -13.13 -6.93
C TYR A 90 -6.55 -13.64 -5.47
N ARG A 91 -7.62 -14.32 -5.05
CA ARG A 91 -7.82 -14.85 -3.68
C ARG A 91 -7.75 -13.77 -2.58
N LEU A 92 -8.12 -12.54 -2.92
CA LEU A 92 -8.23 -11.44 -1.99
C LEU A 92 -9.60 -11.46 -1.29
N SER A 93 -9.61 -11.17 0.01
CA SER A 93 -10.83 -11.10 0.80
C SER A 93 -11.08 -9.66 1.26
N PHE A 94 -12.29 -9.18 0.99
CA PHE A 94 -12.76 -7.88 1.47
C PHE A 94 -14.09 -8.07 2.21
N SER A 95 -14.24 -7.41 3.35
CA SER A 95 -15.42 -7.54 4.21
C SER A 95 -16.72 -7.17 3.48
N TRP A 96 -16.69 -6.09 2.68
CA TRP A 96 -17.83 -5.66 1.87
C TRP A 96 -18.17 -6.66 0.76
N TRP A 97 -17.17 -7.27 0.12
CA TRP A 97 -17.39 -8.26 -0.94
C TRP A 97 -18.03 -9.53 -0.38
N ASN A 98 -17.55 -10.00 0.78
CA ASN A 98 -18.15 -11.15 1.48
C ASN A 98 -19.61 -10.88 1.89
N LYS A 99 -19.95 -9.64 2.26
CA LYS A 99 -21.33 -9.24 2.54
C LYS A 99 -22.17 -9.20 1.27
N LEU A 100 -21.64 -8.57 0.21
CA LEU A 100 -22.32 -8.47 -1.09
C LEU A 100 -22.62 -9.85 -1.69
N GLN A 101 -21.64 -10.78 -1.65
CA GLN A 101 -21.79 -12.16 -2.12
C GLN A 101 -22.97 -12.90 -1.48
N LYS A 102 -23.23 -12.69 -0.19
CA LYS A 102 -24.35 -13.32 0.52
C LYS A 102 -25.72 -12.80 0.05
N GLY A 103 -25.77 -11.58 -0.46
CA GLY A 103 -26.99 -10.93 -0.95
C GLY A 103 -27.22 -11.03 -2.46
N LEU A 104 -26.36 -11.75 -3.21
CA LEU A 104 -26.45 -11.80 -4.67
C LEU A 104 -27.67 -12.55 -5.16
N SER A 105 -28.35 -11.99 -6.17
CA SER A 105 -29.42 -12.68 -6.86
C SER A 105 -28.90 -13.90 -7.64
N LYS A 106 -29.80 -14.80 -8.07
CA LYS A 106 -29.43 -15.92 -8.96
C LYS A 106 -28.76 -15.44 -10.25
N LYS A 107 -29.20 -14.28 -10.79
CA LYS A 107 -28.63 -13.68 -12.00
C LYS A 107 -27.21 -13.17 -11.75
N ASP A 108 -26.97 -12.49 -10.63
CA ASP A 108 -25.65 -11.98 -10.28
C ASP A 108 -24.66 -13.12 -10.04
N ASN A 109 -25.09 -14.19 -9.35
CA ASN A 109 -24.26 -15.37 -9.15
C ASN A 109 -23.85 -16.04 -10.47
N ALA A 110 -24.77 -16.14 -11.43
CA ALA A 110 -24.47 -16.65 -12.76
C ALA A 110 -23.47 -15.74 -13.51
N LEU A 111 -23.64 -14.43 -13.40
CA LEU A 111 -22.74 -13.43 -14.01
C LEU A 111 -21.33 -13.50 -13.42
N VAL A 112 -21.19 -13.52 -12.10
CA VAL A 112 -19.91 -13.65 -11.39
C VAL A 112 -19.23 -14.96 -11.77
N LYS A 113 -19.97 -16.07 -11.85
CA LYS A 113 -19.42 -17.37 -12.28
C LYS A 113 -18.91 -17.32 -13.71
N LYS A 114 -19.66 -16.68 -14.61
CA LYS A 114 -19.26 -16.48 -16.01
C LYS A 114 -17.99 -15.62 -16.10
N TRP A 115 -17.97 -14.45 -15.47
CA TRP A 115 -16.81 -13.57 -15.47
C TRP A 115 -15.58 -14.19 -14.82
N LYS A 116 -15.74 -15.04 -13.81
CA LYS A 116 -14.64 -15.82 -13.23
C LYS A 116 -14.02 -16.75 -14.28
N SER A 117 -14.84 -17.40 -15.09
CA SER A 117 -14.38 -18.21 -16.22
C SER A 117 -13.74 -17.35 -17.32
N ASP A 118 -14.34 -16.20 -17.66
CA ASP A 118 -13.83 -15.32 -18.71
C ASP A 118 -12.47 -14.73 -18.34
N LEU A 119 -12.30 -14.26 -17.10
CA LEU A 119 -11.00 -13.78 -16.58
C LEU A 119 -9.91 -14.86 -16.57
N ALA A 120 -10.28 -16.10 -16.25
CA ALA A 120 -9.35 -17.23 -16.26
C ALA A 120 -8.90 -17.61 -17.67
N ASN A 121 -9.75 -17.38 -18.67
CA ASN A 121 -9.50 -17.73 -20.08
C ASN A 121 -9.18 -16.51 -20.96
N ASN A 122 -8.91 -15.34 -20.39
CA ASN A 122 -8.66 -14.08 -21.11
C ASN A 122 -9.74 -13.73 -22.15
N ARG A 123 -11.01 -13.97 -21.82
CA ARG A 123 -12.15 -13.60 -22.66
C ARG A 123 -12.67 -12.23 -22.25
N THR A 124 -13.07 -11.44 -23.25
CA THR A 124 -13.67 -10.11 -23.06
C THR A 124 -14.88 -10.16 -22.14
N LEU A 125 -14.91 -9.28 -21.13
CA LEU A 125 -16.03 -9.19 -20.20
C LEU A 125 -17.06 -8.21 -20.76
N LYS A 126 -18.28 -8.70 -21.03
CA LYS A 126 -19.39 -7.82 -21.44
C LYS A 126 -19.98 -7.10 -20.23
N CYS A 127 -19.75 -5.80 -20.14
CA CYS A 127 -20.35 -4.90 -19.15
C CYS A 127 -21.32 -3.94 -19.85
N LYS A 128 -22.60 -4.33 -19.89
CA LYS A 128 -23.62 -3.68 -20.75
C LYS A 128 -23.16 -3.63 -22.20
N ASP A 129 -23.09 -2.43 -22.78
CA ASP A 129 -22.72 -2.17 -24.18
C ASP A 129 -21.20 -2.04 -24.37
N ALA A 130 -20.42 -2.12 -23.28
CA ALA A 130 -18.97 -2.09 -23.33
C ALA A 130 -18.37 -3.50 -23.20
N GLU A 131 -17.30 -3.71 -23.95
CA GLU A 131 -16.43 -4.88 -23.81
C GLU A 131 -15.17 -4.46 -23.06
N LEU A 132 -14.92 -5.11 -21.93
CA LEU A 132 -13.77 -4.83 -21.08
C LEU A 132 -12.66 -5.83 -21.37
N ASP A 133 -11.44 -5.31 -21.47
CA ASP A 133 -10.25 -6.09 -21.76
C ASP A 133 -9.73 -6.76 -20.47
N PRO A 134 -9.75 -8.11 -20.39
CA PRO A 134 -9.30 -8.84 -19.22
C PRO A 134 -7.80 -8.70 -18.95
N GLU A 135 -6.97 -8.50 -19.98
CA GLU A 135 -5.53 -8.31 -19.81
C GLU A 135 -5.24 -6.93 -19.24
N ARG A 136 -5.89 -5.88 -19.76
CA ARG A 136 -5.74 -4.52 -19.24
C ARG A 136 -6.25 -4.42 -17.80
N LEU A 137 -7.39 -5.04 -17.50
CA LEU A 137 -7.98 -5.07 -16.16
C LEU A 137 -7.06 -5.78 -15.15
N LYS A 138 -6.49 -6.94 -15.51
CA LYS A 138 -5.52 -7.64 -14.67
C LYS A 138 -4.21 -6.88 -14.53
N GLY A 139 -3.66 -6.37 -15.61
CA GLY A 139 -2.40 -5.61 -15.61
C GLY A 139 -2.47 -4.33 -14.76
N LEU A 140 -3.58 -3.58 -14.84
CA LEU A 140 -3.81 -2.43 -13.97
C LEU A 140 -3.84 -2.82 -12.49
N PHE A 141 -4.47 -3.97 -12.20
CA PHE A 141 -4.59 -4.47 -10.84
C PHE A 141 -3.26 -5.01 -10.29
N GLU A 142 -2.50 -5.76 -11.09
CA GLU A 142 -1.17 -6.26 -10.74
C GLU A 142 -0.18 -5.12 -10.49
N LEU A 143 -0.16 -4.11 -11.37
CA LEU A 143 0.68 -2.92 -11.21
C LEU A 143 0.38 -2.18 -9.89
N TYR A 144 -0.89 -2.14 -9.48
CA TYR A 144 -1.27 -1.57 -8.19
C TYR A 144 -0.67 -2.36 -7.02
N PHE A 145 -0.75 -3.69 -7.05
CA PHE A 145 -0.20 -4.55 -6.00
C PHE A 145 1.34 -4.54 -5.95
N GLU A 146 2.00 -4.49 -7.10
CA GLU A 146 3.46 -4.34 -7.19
C GLU A 146 3.92 -3.03 -6.56
N LYS A 147 3.31 -1.91 -6.95
CA LYS A 147 3.60 -0.59 -6.36
C LYS A 147 3.34 -0.56 -4.86
N LYS A 148 2.29 -1.26 -4.40
CA LYS A 148 1.98 -1.38 -2.97
C LYS A 148 3.02 -2.20 -2.22
N ALA A 149 3.42 -3.36 -2.75
CA ALA A 149 4.44 -4.21 -2.14
C ALA A 149 5.79 -3.47 -2.05
N GLU A 150 6.15 -2.72 -3.08
CA GLU A 150 7.35 -1.89 -3.10
C GLU A 150 7.30 -0.75 -2.07
N LYS A 151 6.18 -0.03 -1.97
CA LYS A 151 5.96 0.98 -0.92
C LYS A 151 6.03 0.37 0.49
N GLY A 152 5.48 -0.84 0.68
CA GLY A 152 5.55 -1.58 1.93
C GLY A 152 6.98 -1.94 2.32
N ARG A 153 7.77 -2.47 1.37
CA ARG A 153 9.21 -2.75 1.55
C ARG A 153 9.97 -1.49 1.91
N ARG A 154 9.83 -0.40 1.15
CA ARG A 154 10.50 0.88 1.44
C ARG A 154 10.10 1.46 2.80
N ARG A 155 8.85 1.31 3.24
CA ARG A 155 8.40 1.78 4.56
C ARG A 155 8.98 0.92 5.69
N LYS A 156 9.06 -0.40 5.49
CA LYS A 156 9.68 -1.33 6.42
C LYS A 156 11.19 -1.09 6.53
N GLU A 157 11.88 -0.93 5.41
CA GLU A 157 13.30 -0.59 5.33
C GLU A 157 13.59 0.73 6.05
N LYS A 158 12.81 1.79 5.79
CA LYS A 158 12.94 3.06 6.52
C LYS A 158 12.70 2.93 8.03
N TYR A 159 11.71 2.13 8.44
CA TYR A 159 11.43 1.90 9.85
C TYR A 159 12.55 1.10 10.54
N GLU A 160 13.08 0.09 9.85
CA GLU A 160 14.24 -0.69 10.30
C GLU A 160 15.51 0.17 10.35
N GLU A 161 15.71 1.06 9.38
CA GLU A 161 16.81 2.02 9.35
C GLU A 161 16.71 3.03 10.50
N PHE A 162 15.53 3.60 10.76
CA PHE A 162 15.31 4.48 11.92
C PHE A 162 15.42 3.74 13.26
N SER A 163 14.96 2.49 13.33
CA SER A 163 15.11 1.63 14.50
C SER A 163 16.59 1.29 14.77
N LEU A 164 17.36 0.98 13.73
CA LEU A 164 18.78 0.72 13.81
C LEU A 164 19.56 1.97 14.20
N GLU A 165 19.30 3.12 13.57
CA GLU A 165 19.96 4.39 13.90
C GLU A 165 19.66 4.82 15.35
N TYR A 166 18.43 4.59 15.82
CA TYR A 166 18.06 4.80 17.21
C TYR A 166 18.82 3.86 18.15
N ALA A 167 18.83 2.55 17.87
CA ALA A 167 19.55 1.55 18.67
C ALA A 167 21.06 1.84 18.72
N LEU A 168 21.66 2.22 17.59
CA LEU A 168 23.05 2.64 17.53
C LEU A 168 23.30 3.88 18.41
N SER A 169 22.36 4.80 18.48
CA SER A 169 22.47 6.01 19.31
C SER A 169 22.37 5.73 20.81
N GLN A 170 21.72 4.63 21.22
CA GLN A 170 21.68 4.19 22.62
C GLN A 170 23.02 3.61 23.07
N VAL A 171 23.78 3.01 22.15
CA VAL A 171 25.04 2.30 22.46
C VAL A 171 26.28 3.14 22.16
N PHE A 172 26.23 3.98 21.14
CA PHE A 172 27.38 4.71 20.61
C PHE A 172 27.13 6.22 20.63
N SER A 173 28.14 6.98 21.08
CA SER A 173 28.15 8.43 20.90
C SER A 173 28.28 8.81 19.41
N PRO A 174 27.98 10.06 19.00
CA PRO A 174 28.05 10.46 17.59
C PRO A 174 29.38 10.09 16.91
N LYS A 175 30.51 10.37 17.57
CA LYS A 175 31.84 10.02 17.03
C LYS A 175 32.08 8.52 16.95
N GLN A 176 31.54 7.74 17.87
CA GLN A 176 31.65 6.28 17.86
C GLN A 176 30.81 5.66 16.74
N LYS A 177 29.62 6.21 16.45
CA LYS A 177 28.78 5.80 15.32
C LYS A 177 29.47 6.06 13.98
N GLU A 178 30.10 7.22 13.82
CA GLU A 178 30.89 7.52 12.62
C GLU A 178 31.97 6.47 12.39
N LEU A 179 32.75 6.13 13.41
CA LEU A 179 33.79 5.10 13.28
C LEU A 179 33.24 3.70 13.07
N PHE A 180 32.08 3.38 13.65
CA PHE A 180 31.37 2.12 13.40
C PHE A 180 30.95 2.00 11.93
N LYS A 181 30.31 3.04 11.37
CA LYS A 181 29.89 3.08 9.95
C LYS A 181 31.09 3.05 9.01
N LYS A 182 32.10 3.88 9.29
CA LYS A 182 33.36 3.93 8.52
C LYS A 182 34.07 2.56 8.49
N LYS A 183 33.98 1.77 9.58
CA LYS A 183 34.49 0.39 9.58
C LYS A 183 33.62 -0.56 8.74
N LEU A 184 32.30 -0.46 8.85
CA LEU A 184 31.34 -1.28 8.11
C LEU A 184 31.47 -1.08 6.60
N GLU A 185 31.71 0.15 6.17
CA GLU A 185 31.93 0.56 4.78
C GLU A 185 33.35 0.27 4.25
N GLY A 186 34.24 -0.25 5.10
CA GLY A 186 35.62 -0.60 4.72
C GLY A 186 36.55 0.59 4.48
N LEU A 187 36.17 1.79 4.92
CA LEU A 187 36.94 3.02 4.74
C LEU A 187 38.19 3.04 5.66
N PRO A 188 39.32 3.64 5.21
CA PRO A 188 40.56 3.66 5.98
C PRO A 188 40.45 4.58 7.20
N PHE A 189 40.99 4.13 8.33
CA PHE A 189 41.12 4.94 9.53
C PHE A 189 42.44 5.73 9.55
N THR A 190 42.38 6.94 10.08
CA THR A 190 43.60 7.63 10.54
C THR A 190 44.13 6.96 11.81
N LYS A 191 45.41 7.23 12.14
CA LYS A 191 46.06 6.64 13.32
C LYS A 191 45.28 6.88 14.62
N THR A 192 44.75 8.09 14.80
CA THR A 192 43.96 8.48 15.99
C THR A 192 42.57 7.83 15.98
N GLU A 193 41.90 7.75 14.83
CA GLU A 193 40.62 7.06 14.70
C GLU A 193 40.74 5.56 14.96
N GLN A 194 41.82 4.93 14.50
CA GLN A 194 42.06 3.51 14.68
C GLN A 194 42.32 3.16 16.15
N GLU A 195 43.05 4.02 16.86
CA GLU A 195 43.24 3.91 18.30
C GLU A 195 41.92 4.07 19.05
N TYR A 196 41.14 5.11 18.73
CA TYR A 196 39.85 5.37 19.36
C TYR A 196 38.83 4.25 19.09
N TYR A 197 38.78 3.74 17.85
CA TYR A 197 37.96 2.59 17.49
C TYR A 197 38.34 1.37 18.33
N SER A 198 39.64 1.06 18.42
CA SER A 198 40.14 -0.13 19.12
C SER A 198 39.89 -0.07 20.62
N ARG A 199 40.09 1.10 21.24
CA ARG A 199 39.94 1.28 22.70
C ARG A 199 38.48 1.29 23.15
N THR A 200 37.57 1.82 22.33
CA THR A 200 36.20 2.11 22.77
C THR A 200 35.13 1.42 21.91
N VAL A 201 35.15 1.62 20.59
CA VAL A 201 34.08 1.12 19.70
C VAL A 201 34.12 -0.41 19.58
N LYS A 202 35.31 -0.99 19.36
CA LYS A 202 35.51 -2.43 19.15
C LYS A 202 34.97 -3.27 20.31
N LYS A 203 35.19 -2.85 21.55
CA LYS A 203 34.70 -3.56 22.75
C LYS A 203 33.17 -3.65 22.78
N LYS A 204 32.48 -2.55 22.43
CA LYS A 204 31.01 -2.51 22.32
C LYS A 204 30.52 -3.41 21.20
N VAL A 205 31.17 -3.40 20.04
CA VAL A 205 30.83 -4.30 18.92
C VAL A 205 30.97 -5.77 19.31
N VAL A 206 32.07 -6.13 20.00
CA VAL A 206 32.27 -7.50 20.50
C VAL A 206 31.18 -7.90 21.50
N ALA A 207 30.79 -7.00 22.40
CA ALA A 207 29.69 -7.27 23.33
C ALA A 207 28.36 -7.46 22.61
N LEU A 208 28.03 -6.61 21.64
CA LEU A 208 26.82 -6.74 20.81
C LEU A 208 26.80 -8.03 19.98
N ALA A 209 27.97 -8.55 19.60
CA ALA A 209 28.11 -9.82 18.87
C ALA A 209 27.99 -11.06 19.78
N ASN A 210 27.96 -10.90 21.10
CA ASN A 210 27.83 -12.02 22.03
C ASN A 210 26.38 -12.53 22.09
N SER A 211 26.18 -13.79 21.69
CA SER A 211 24.85 -14.43 21.62
C SER A 211 24.20 -14.65 22.98
N GLU A 212 24.99 -14.93 24.03
CA GLU A 212 24.48 -15.12 25.39
C GLU A 212 23.98 -13.81 25.98
N LEU A 213 24.73 -12.72 25.82
CA LEU A 213 24.34 -11.38 26.26
C LEU A 213 23.06 -10.92 25.55
N HIS A 214 22.93 -11.23 24.26
CA HIS A 214 21.70 -10.97 23.51
C HIS A 214 20.52 -11.78 24.09
N SER A 215 20.71 -13.06 24.39
CA SER A 215 19.67 -13.92 25.00
C SER A 215 19.22 -13.39 26.37
N LEU A 216 20.16 -12.97 27.23
CA LEU A 216 19.85 -12.35 28.52
C LEU A 216 19.05 -11.05 28.35
N SER A 217 19.44 -10.22 27.39
CA SER A 217 18.73 -8.96 27.08
C SER A 217 17.29 -9.20 26.66
N LYS A 218 17.04 -10.22 25.82
CA LYS A 218 15.67 -10.62 25.43
C LYS A 218 14.82 -11.06 26.62
N LYS A 219 15.38 -11.90 27.49
CA LYS A 219 14.69 -12.36 28.71
C LYS A 219 14.29 -11.20 29.63
N LEU A 220 15.15 -10.20 29.79
CA LEU A 220 14.85 -9.01 30.61
C LEU A 220 13.73 -8.15 30.02
N LEU A 221 13.58 -8.15 28.69
CA LEU A 221 12.53 -7.41 27.98
C LEU A 221 11.26 -8.24 27.74
N GLY A 222 11.24 -9.51 28.12
CA GLY A 222 10.12 -10.43 27.85
C GLY A 222 9.96 -10.81 26.37
N LEU A 223 11.06 -10.83 25.60
CA LEU A 223 11.13 -11.19 24.19
C LEU A 223 11.60 -12.64 23.95
#